data_AF-A0A1Y1JYT4-F1
#
_entry.id   AF-A0A1Y1JYT4-F1
#
_cell.length_a   1.000
_cell.length_b   1.000
_cell.length_c   1.000
_cell.angle_alpha   90.00
_cell.angle_beta   90.00
_cell.angle_gamma   90.00
#
_symmetry.space_group_name_H-M   'P 1'
#
loop_
_entity.id
_entity.type
_entity.pdbx_description
1 polymer ?
#
loop_
_entity_poly.entity_id
_entity_poly.type
_entity_poly.pdbx_seq_one_letter_code
_entity_poly.pdbx_strand_id
1 'polypeptide(L)'
;PFEVCQSGYGGGDKAPRISSSGISDYLCGKTLLIAHAKVYHLYGYYYRSKQKGHVGITTNTAWIEPKTNKLEDLEAAELVLKMTLGWWANPIFSKTGDYPQEMKDRIANISKSQNFFKSRLPNFHRDEIKM
;
A
#
# COMPACT_ATOMS: atom_id res chain seq x y z
N PRO A 1 -2.87 -8.40 -1.13
CA PRO A 1 -2.39 -7.21 -1.90
C PRO A 1 -0.89 -7.26 -2.17
N PHE A 2 -0.08 -7.45 -1.12
CA PHE A 2 1.38 -7.56 -1.24
C PHE A 2 1.80 -8.64 -2.24
N GLU A 3 1.29 -9.87 -2.09
CA GLU A 3 1.62 -10.98 -3.01
C GLU A 3 1.25 -10.69 -4.47
N VAL A 4 0.17 -9.94 -4.71
CA VAL A 4 -0.26 -9.59 -6.06
C VAL A 4 0.69 -8.55 -6.66
N CYS A 5 0.94 -7.46 -5.93
CA CYS A 5 1.68 -6.32 -6.47
C CYS A 5 3.19 -6.46 -6.32
N GLN A 6 3.67 -6.70 -5.11
CA GLN A 6 5.10 -6.83 -4.85
C GLN A 6 5.64 -8.13 -5.48
N SER A 7 5.03 -9.28 -5.22
CA SER A 7 5.57 -10.55 -5.75
C SER A 7 5.25 -10.78 -7.23
N GLY A 8 4.12 -10.25 -7.74
CA GLY A 8 3.73 -10.42 -9.15
C GLY A 8 4.30 -9.36 -10.12
N TYR A 9 4.36 -8.10 -9.68
CA TYR A 9 4.77 -6.96 -10.53
C TYR A 9 6.11 -6.32 -10.15
N GLY A 10 6.57 -6.49 -8.91
CA GLY A 10 7.86 -5.97 -8.43
C GLY A 10 8.98 -7.00 -8.52
N GLY A 11 8.85 -8.11 -7.80
CA GLY A 11 9.85 -9.19 -7.72
C GLY A 11 9.80 -10.13 -8.92
N GLY A 12 8.60 -10.48 -9.38
CA GLY A 12 8.40 -11.47 -10.43
C GLY A 12 8.46 -12.92 -9.92
N ASP A 13 8.18 -13.14 -8.63
CA ASP A 13 8.11 -14.46 -8.00
C ASP A 13 6.74 -15.14 -8.21
N LYS A 14 5.72 -14.36 -8.58
CA LYS A 14 4.38 -14.83 -8.92
C LYS A 14 3.98 -14.36 -10.32
N ALA A 15 2.98 -15.00 -10.92
CA ALA A 15 2.37 -14.50 -12.15
C ALA A 15 1.89 -13.03 -11.95
N PRO A 16 2.03 -12.14 -12.94
CA PRO A 16 2.49 -12.37 -14.32
C PRO A 16 4.01 -12.38 -14.51
N ARG A 17 4.81 -12.47 -13.43
CA ARG A 17 6.27 -12.57 -13.44
C ARG A 17 6.98 -11.31 -13.95
N ILE A 18 6.39 -10.14 -13.71
CA ILE A 18 7.02 -8.87 -14.03
C ILE A 18 8.00 -8.52 -12.91
N SER A 19 9.26 -8.29 -13.27
CA SER A 19 10.33 -7.93 -12.35
C SER A 19 10.66 -6.44 -12.50
N SER A 20 9.76 -5.58 -12.04
CA SER A 20 9.90 -4.12 -12.10
C SER A 20 9.69 -3.49 -10.72
N SER A 21 10.60 -3.84 -9.81
CA SER A 21 10.58 -3.43 -8.41
C SER A 21 10.68 -1.92 -8.24
N GLY A 22 9.81 -1.37 -7.38
CA GLY A 22 9.71 0.05 -7.10
C GLY A 22 9.12 0.90 -8.23
N ILE A 23 8.43 0.29 -9.20
CA ILE A 23 7.70 0.98 -10.27
C ILE A 23 6.34 0.30 -10.48
N SER A 24 6.34 -0.92 -11.03
CA SER A 24 5.11 -1.62 -11.39
C SER A 24 4.33 -2.13 -10.17
N ASP A 25 5.04 -2.49 -9.10
CA ASP A 25 4.45 -2.81 -7.80
C ASP A 25 3.71 -1.62 -7.17
N TYR A 26 4.26 -0.40 -7.23
CA TYR A 26 3.60 0.81 -6.75
C TYR A 26 2.37 1.20 -7.60
N LEU A 27 2.47 1.07 -8.93
CA LEU A 27 1.34 1.29 -9.84
C LEU A 27 0.22 0.26 -9.61
N CYS A 28 0.58 -1.02 -9.45
CA CYS A 28 -0.35 -2.07 -9.05
C CYS A 28 -1.00 -1.72 -7.71
N GLY A 29 -0.21 -1.29 -6.73
CA GLY A 29 -0.69 -0.98 -5.38
C GLY A 29 -1.76 0.10 -5.37
N LYS A 30 -1.53 1.24 -6.04
CA LYS A 30 -2.54 2.29 -6.20
C LYS A 30 -3.79 1.75 -6.90
N THR A 31 -3.62 1.05 -8.02
CA THR A 31 -4.73 0.52 -8.81
C THR A 31 -5.62 -0.43 -8.00
N LEU A 32 -5.00 -1.33 -7.22
CA LEU A 32 -5.69 -2.29 -6.37
C LEU A 32 -6.50 -1.60 -5.27
N LEU A 33 -5.92 -0.59 -4.61
CA LEU A 33 -6.60 0.16 -3.55
C LEU A 33 -7.81 0.93 -4.09
N ILE A 34 -7.67 1.59 -5.24
CA ILE A 34 -8.80 2.26 -5.91
C ILE A 34 -9.87 1.26 -6.32
N ALA A 35 -9.48 0.09 -6.86
CA ALA A 35 -10.44 -0.95 -7.21
C ALA A 35 -11.23 -1.44 -5.98
N HIS A 36 -10.54 -1.67 -4.85
CA HIS A 36 -11.19 -2.04 -3.60
C HIS A 36 -12.19 -0.97 -3.14
N ALA A 37 -11.80 0.31 -3.11
CA ALA A 37 -12.68 1.40 -2.72
C ALA A 37 -13.92 1.48 -3.62
N LYS A 38 -13.76 1.39 -4.95
CA LYS A 38 -14.88 1.39 -5.90
C LYS A 38 -15.88 0.25 -5.62
N VAL A 39 -15.39 -0.96 -5.36
CA VAL A 39 -16.24 -2.12 -5.04
C VAL A 39 -16.92 -1.95 -3.69
N TYR A 40 -16.23 -1.40 -2.70
CA TYR A 40 -16.81 -1.12 -1.38
C TYR A 40 -18.00 -0.15 -1.47
N HIS A 41 -17.86 0.96 -2.21
CA HIS A 41 -18.97 1.90 -2.43
C HIS A 41 -20.09 1.33 -3.28
N LEU A 42 -19.76 0.57 -4.32
CA LEU A 42 -20.75 -0.12 -5.15
C LEU A 42 -21.60 -1.06 -4.29
N TYR A 43 -20.97 -1.83 -3.40
CA TYR A 43 -21.68 -2.66 -2.43
C TYR A 43 -22.56 -1.83 -1.50
N GLY A 44 -22.01 -0.74 -0.97
CA GLY A 44 -22.73 0.20 -0.10
C GLY A 44 -23.99 0.77 -0.75
N TYR A 45 -23.89 1.22 -1.99
CA TYR A 45 -24.97 1.87 -2.71
C TYR A 45 -26.06 0.89 -3.17
N TYR A 46 -25.68 -0.22 -3.79
CA TYR A 46 -26.64 -1.10 -4.47
C TYR A 46 -27.12 -2.29 -3.63
N TYR A 47 -26.31 -2.78 -2.69
CA TYR A 47 -26.53 -4.11 -2.11
C TYR A 47 -26.66 -4.12 -0.58
N ARG A 48 -26.01 -3.19 0.13
CA ARG A 48 -25.90 -3.23 1.60
C ARG A 48 -27.25 -3.19 2.31
N SER A 49 -28.20 -2.39 1.83
CA SER A 49 -29.54 -2.28 2.42
C SER A 49 -30.36 -3.58 2.35
N LYS A 50 -30.16 -4.37 1.29
CA LYS A 50 -30.88 -5.64 1.06
C LYS A 50 -30.17 -6.83 1.68
N GLN A 51 -28.87 -6.96 1.42
CA GLN A 51 -28.09 -8.13 1.82
C GLN A 51 -27.56 -8.04 3.26
N LYS A 52 -27.39 -6.82 3.78
CA LYS A 52 -26.88 -6.56 5.14
C LYS A 52 -25.50 -7.20 5.41
N GLY A 53 -24.70 -7.43 4.36
CA GLY A 53 -23.37 -8.01 4.45
C GLY A 53 -22.26 -6.98 4.64
N HIS A 54 -21.03 -7.50 4.69
CA HIS A 54 -19.81 -6.74 4.90
C HIS A 54 -18.84 -6.96 3.73
N VAL A 55 -18.11 -5.90 3.39
CA VAL A 55 -16.99 -5.93 2.44
C VAL A 55 -15.77 -5.48 3.20
N GLY A 56 -14.70 -6.26 3.10
CA GLY A 56 -13.40 -5.95 3.67
C GLY A 56 -12.27 -6.31 2.71
N ILE A 57 -11.05 -6.13 3.17
CA ILE A 57 -9.84 -6.54 2.47
C ILE A 57 -8.99 -7.41 3.40
N THR A 58 -8.34 -8.43 2.84
CA THR A 58 -7.37 -9.24 3.56
C THR A 58 -5.96 -8.81 3.16
N THR A 59 -5.14 -8.48 4.14
CA THR A 59 -3.73 -8.12 3.96
C THR A 59 -2.86 -9.16 4.65
N ASN A 60 -1.73 -9.52 4.04
CA ASN A 60 -0.71 -10.32 4.69
C ASN A 60 0.37 -9.42 5.29
N THR A 61 0.86 -9.80 6.46
CA THR A 61 2.03 -9.20 7.08
C THR A 61 2.68 -10.22 8.00
N ALA A 62 4.01 -10.20 8.08
CA ALA A 62 4.72 -10.79 9.21
C ALA A 62 4.76 -9.76 10.35
N TRP A 63 4.82 -10.24 11.60
CA TRP A 63 5.22 -9.40 12.71
C TRP A 63 6.72 -9.13 12.62
N ILE A 64 7.12 -7.89 12.91
CA ILE A 64 8.52 -7.44 12.80
C ILE A 64 8.97 -6.98 14.18
N GLU A 65 9.99 -7.66 14.71
CA GLU A 65 10.64 -7.29 15.97
C GLU A 65 11.97 -6.59 15.68
N PRO A 66 12.36 -5.60 16.50
CA PRO A 66 13.68 -4.99 16.42
C PRO A 66 14.75 -6.01 16.83
N LYS A 67 15.92 -5.94 16.21
CA LYS A 67 17.04 -6.84 16.55
C LYS A 67 17.62 -6.53 17.92
N THR A 68 17.64 -5.26 18.31
CA THR A 68 18.11 -4.78 19.61
C THR A 68 17.21 -3.65 20.12
N ASN A 69 17.38 -3.26 21.39
CA ASN A 69 16.67 -2.10 21.98
C ASN A 69 17.27 -0.74 21.57
N LYS A 70 18.14 -0.71 20.56
CA LYS A 70 18.66 0.54 20.02
C LYS A 70 17.58 1.25 19.20
N LEU A 71 17.59 2.59 19.24
CA LEU A 71 16.58 3.40 18.56
C LEU A 71 16.53 3.09 17.06
N GLU A 72 17.68 2.86 16.43
CA GLU A 72 17.76 2.59 14.99
C GLU A 72 17.06 1.28 14.61
N ASP A 73 17.16 0.24 15.44
CA ASP A 73 16.51 -1.05 15.20
C ASP A 73 14.99 -0.96 15.47
N LEU A 74 14.58 -0.17 16.46
CA LEU A 74 13.18 0.12 16.76
C LEU A 74 12.50 0.86 15.60
N GLU A 75 13.14 1.93 15.10
CA GLU A 75 12.65 2.69 13.96
C GLU A 75 12.64 1.85 12.68
N ALA A 76 13.65 1.00 12.48
CA ALA A 76 13.70 0.10 11.33
C ALA A 76 12.55 -0.93 11.35
N ALA A 77 12.25 -1.53 12.49
CA ALA A 77 11.14 -2.48 12.62
C ALA A 77 9.79 -1.82 12.31
N GLU A 78 9.54 -0.66 12.91
CA GLU A 78 8.33 0.14 12.66
C GLU A 78 8.21 0.57 11.19
N LEU A 79 9.32 0.99 10.58
CA LEU A 79 9.35 1.36 9.17
C LEU A 79 8.97 0.16 8.28
N VAL A 80 9.49 -1.04 8.55
CA VAL A 80 9.12 -2.23 7.76
C VAL A 80 7.63 -2.50 7.87
N LEU A 81 7.04 -2.42 9.07
CA LEU A 81 5.58 -2.57 9.25
C LEU A 81 4.78 -1.53 8.45
N LYS A 82 5.23 -0.27 8.41
CA LYS A 82 4.61 0.78 7.58
C LYS A 82 4.74 0.47 6.08
N MET A 83 5.87 -0.06 5.65
CA MET A 83 6.12 -0.40 4.23
C MET A 83 5.42 -1.69 3.78
N THR A 84 5.02 -2.58 4.71
CA THR A 84 4.32 -3.84 4.39
C THR A 84 2.83 -3.75 4.70
N LEU A 85 2.44 -3.74 5.98
CA LEU A 85 1.05 -3.66 6.41
C LEU A 85 0.48 -2.26 6.15
N GLY A 86 1.22 -1.22 6.57
CA GLY A 86 0.79 0.18 6.48
C GLY A 86 0.47 0.58 5.04
N TRP A 87 1.25 0.11 4.06
CA TRP A 87 1.01 0.40 2.64
C TRP A 87 -0.43 0.09 2.20
N TRP A 88 -1.03 -0.99 2.72
CA TRP A 88 -2.39 -1.40 2.37
C TRP A 88 -3.44 -0.91 3.37
N ALA A 89 -3.10 -0.92 4.67
CA ALA A 89 -4.02 -0.62 5.74
C ALA A 89 -4.27 0.88 5.90
N ASN A 90 -3.23 1.72 5.80
CA ASN A 90 -3.40 3.16 6.03
C ASN A 90 -4.40 3.81 5.07
N PRO A 91 -4.34 3.58 3.74
CA PRO A 91 -5.29 4.19 2.82
C PRO A 91 -6.77 3.85 3.11
N ILE A 92 -7.05 2.73 3.78
CA ILE A 92 -8.41 2.25 4.05
C ILE A 92 -8.88 2.59 5.47
N PHE A 93 -8.00 2.45 6.46
CA PHE A 93 -8.38 2.50 7.88
C PHE A 93 -7.86 3.73 8.63
N SER A 94 -6.89 4.45 8.07
CA SER A 94 -6.38 5.66 8.72
C SER A 94 -7.34 6.83 8.54
N LYS A 95 -7.27 7.80 9.45
CA LYS A 95 -8.02 9.06 9.32
C LYS A 95 -7.54 9.92 8.14
N THR A 96 -6.31 9.72 7.68
CA THR A 96 -5.75 10.49 6.56
C THR A 96 -6.14 9.92 5.19
N GLY A 97 -6.48 8.62 5.12
CA GLY A 97 -6.91 7.93 3.88
C GLY A 97 -5.82 7.84 2.80
N ASP A 98 -4.57 8.16 3.14
CA ASP A 98 -3.42 8.17 2.22
C ASP A 98 -2.38 7.14 2.70
N TYR A 99 -1.31 6.93 1.93
CA TYR A 99 -0.18 6.11 2.35
C TYR A 99 0.47 6.64 3.64
N PRO A 100 1.17 5.80 4.42
CA PRO A 100 1.99 6.26 5.53
C PRO A 100 2.96 7.35 5.08
N GLN A 101 3.10 8.41 5.87
CA GLN A 101 3.93 9.57 5.50
C GLN A 101 5.40 9.15 5.34
N GLU A 102 5.88 8.27 6.21
CA GLU A 102 7.24 7.71 6.18
C GLU A 102 7.51 6.94 4.89
N MET A 103 6.50 6.22 4.37
CA MET A 103 6.60 5.53 3.09
C MET A 103 6.74 6.53 1.93
N LYS A 104 5.92 7.58 1.92
CA LYS A 104 5.96 8.63 0.90
C LYS A 104 7.31 9.34 0.89
N ASP A 105 7.79 9.75 2.07
CA ASP A 105 9.05 10.47 2.22
C ASP A 105 10.24 9.60 1.84
N ARG A 106 10.28 8.35 2.31
CA ARG A 106 11.35 7.41 1.99
C ARG A 106 11.43 7.14 0.49
N ILE A 107 10.31 6.83 -0.16
CA ILE A 107 10.31 6.54 -1.61
C ILE A 107 10.63 7.79 -2.41
N ALA A 108 10.15 8.97 -2.00
CA ALA A 108 10.50 10.23 -2.66
C ALA A 108 12.00 10.51 -2.58
N ASN A 109 12.62 10.35 -1.40
CA ASN A 109 14.05 10.54 -1.20
C ASN A 109 14.89 9.56 -2.02
N ILE A 110 14.53 8.27 -2.05
CA ILE A 110 15.22 7.27 -2.87
C ILE A 110 15.01 7.54 -4.36
N SER A 111 13.80 7.94 -4.77
CA SER A 111 13.53 8.28 -6.17
C SER A 111 14.39 9.46 -6.62
N LYS A 112 14.54 10.49 -5.77
CA LYS A 112 15.43 11.62 -6.04
C LYS A 112 16.90 11.20 -6.12
N SER A 113 17.38 10.36 -5.20
CA SER A 113 18.78 9.87 -5.24
C SER A 113 19.09 8.99 -6.45
N GLN A 114 18.05 8.36 -7.02
CA GLN A 114 18.13 7.59 -8.27
C GLN A 114 17.85 8.44 -9.52
N ASN A 115 17.82 9.78 -9.40
CA ASN A 115 17.60 10.73 -10.49
C ASN A 115 16.23 10.62 -11.18
N PHE A 116 15.20 10.13 -10.50
CA PHE A 116 13.83 10.25 -10.99
C PHE A 116 13.33 11.69 -10.81
N PHE A 117 12.69 12.23 -11.85
CA PHE A 117 12.08 13.58 -11.81
C PHE A 117 10.92 13.71 -10.82
N LYS A 118 10.32 12.60 -10.40
CA LYS A 118 9.22 12.54 -9.42
C LYS A 118 9.31 11.26 -8.60
N SER A 119 8.60 11.21 -7.46
CA SER A 119 8.45 9.98 -6.70
C SER A 119 7.87 8.86 -7.59
N ARG A 120 8.43 7.65 -7.45
CA ARG A 120 7.90 6.46 -8.11
C ARG A 120 6.61 5.95 -7.46
N LEU A 121 6.34 6.32 -6.20
CA LEU A 121 5.06 6.05 -5.54
C LEU A 121 4.00 7.01 -6.09
N PRO A 122 2.94 6.51 -6.77
CA PRO A 122 1.88 7.38 -7.27
C PRO A 122 1.10 8.00 -6.10
N ASN A 123 0.88 9.32 -6.11
CA ASN A 123 0.05 9.96 -5.09
C ASN A 123 -1.43 9.66 -5.29
N PHE A 124 -2.20 9.57 -4.20
CA PHE A 124 -3.65 9.68 -4.28
C PHE A 124 -4.08 11.13 -4.53
N HIS A 125 -5.08 11.30 -5.38
CA HIS A 125 -5.79 12.56 -5.55
C HIS A 125 -6.77 12.77 -4.39
N ARG A 126 -7.18 14.01 -4.16
CA ARG A 126 -8.13 14.34 -3.06
C ARG A 126 -9.42 13.55 -3.15
N ASP A 127 -9.93 13.33 -4.35
CA ASP A 127 -11.17 12.58 -4.54
C ASP A 127 -10.98 11.08 -4.29
N GLU A 128 -9.78 10.55 -4.56
CA GLU A 128 -9.43 9.15 -4.26
C GLU A 128 -9.29 8.92 -2.76
N ILE A 129 -8.76 9.88 -2.00
CA ILE A 129 -8.64 9.82 -0.53
C ILE A 129 -10.02 9.89 0.16
N LYS A 130 -10.98 10.57 -0.47
CA LYS A 130 -12.33 10.80 0.07
C LYS A 130 -13.35 9.72 -0.28
N MET A 131 -12.96 8.72 -1.07
CA MET A 131 -13.79 7.55 -1.30
C MET A 131 -13.98 6.84 0.04
#